data_AF-A0A4R6SRG7-F1
#
_entry.id   AF-A0A4R6SRG7-F1
#
_cell.length_a   1.000
_cell.length_b   1.000
_cell.length_c   1.000
_cell.angle_alpha   90.00
_cell.angle_beta   90.00
_cell.angle_gamma   90.00
#
_symmetry.space_group_name_H-M   'P 1'
#
loop_
_entity.id
_entity.type
_entity.pdbx_description
1 polymer ?
#
loop_
_entity_poly.entity_id
_entity_poly.type
_entity_poly.pdbx_seq_one_letter_code
_entity_poly.pdbx_strand_id
1 'polypeptide(L)'
;MIKKSGALVIVVSIVAVCLSFENATHIVPSKKTAGHSKNSAENTTLLADAAVNYKNYCAGCHGEKMDMFVDRNWKHGNKKEDLFKTIKFGVANDGMPSFGESLSDAAVNALADYILTGIKNVAKYTAKERPTSDVFKTQAMTIKLEMVAKGFNVPWGIAFLPGGEMLVTDRGGKFYLVKKDQSLVEVSGAPQVLAKGQGGLMDVALDPDFATNRYIYLSYSKFKEGGGAVLATTAIMKAKFEGNQLTEQKDIFVAEPYQPTQHHYGSRMQFGKDGYLYFSVGERGNERVNPQEIKGNDLGKIHRIKRDGSIPADNPFVKTAGAEASIYSYGHRNPQGLTMNPETGKIWENEHGPRGGDEINIVEPGKNYGWPVITYGINYNGKPMSNLTAKAGMEQPVHYWIPSIGPSGLAFVTGTKYKGWEGNLLSGSLRFEFLQRTVLKASKVVKEELMFKNIGRVRDVRMAPDGFIYMAVESPGRIYKLVPITENMRN
;
A
#
# COMPACT_ATOMS: atom_id res chain seq x y z
N MET A 1 -27.60 6.85 48.44
CA MET A 1 -29.07 6.72 48.52
C MET A 1 -29.62 7.34 47.24
N ILE A 2 -30.36 6.73 46.31
CA ILE A 2 -31.19 5.52 46.22
C ILE A 2 -31.17 5.07 44.73
N LYS A 3 -31.19 3.75 44.51
CA LYS A 3 -31.36 3.03 43.23
C LYS A 3 -32.81 3.09 42.71
N LYS A 4 -33.01 2.98 41.39
CA LYS A 4 -33.94 2.05 40.65
C LYS A 4 -33.95 2.48 39.16
N SER A 5 -33.59 1.66 38.16
CA SER A 5 -34.13 0.38 37.65
C SER A 5 -35.30 0.54 36.67
N GLY A 6 -35.15 -0.03 35.46
CA GLY A 6 -36.22 -0.40 34.51
C GLY A 6 -36.13 0.33 33.16
N ALA A 7 -36.38 -0.24 31.98
CA ALA A 7 -36.40 -1.58 31.42
C ALA A 7 -36.69 -1.41 29.91
N LEU A 8 -36.15 -2.32 29.10
CA LEU A 8 -36.19 -2.37 27.63
C LEU A 8 -37.58 -2.83 27.13
N VAL A 9 -38.10 -2.25 26.03
CA VAL A 9 -39.20 -2.83 25.25
C VAL A 9 -38.86 -2.80 23.75
N ILE A 10 -38.82 -4.00 23.17
CA ILE A 10 -38.68 -4.31 21.75
C ILE A 10 -40.10 -4.48 21.18
N VAL A 11 -40.40 -3.86 20.03
CA VAL A 11 -41.64 -4.10 19.29
C VAL A 11 -41.31 -4.94 18.05
N VAL A 12 -41.81 -6.18 18.05
CA VAL A 12 -41.91 -7.06 16.88
C VAL A 12 -43.35 -6.98 16.38
N SER A 13 -43.55 -6.85 15.06
CA SER A 13 -44.88 -6.98 14.44
C SER A 13 -44.84 -8.11 13.42
N ILE A 14 -45.61 -9.16 13.71
CA ILE A 14 -45.98 -10.27 12.83
C ILE A 14 -47.43 -9.99 12.41
N VAL A 15 -47.73 -10.10 11.12
CA VAL A 15 -49.11 -10.33 10.65
C VAL A 15 -49.08 -11.50 9.68
N ALA A 16 -49.77 -12.57 10.09
CA ALA A 16 -50.14 -13.72 9.28
C ALA A 16 -51.62 -13.60 8.91
N VAL A 17 -51.99 -14.01 7.70
CA VAL A 17 -53.38 -14.36 7.35
C VAL A 17 -53.35 -15.68 6.59
N CYS A 18 -54.00 -16.68 7.18
CA CYS A 18 -54.37 -17.97 6.59
C CYS A 18 -55.71 -17.84 5.86
N LEU A 19 -55.90 -18.61 4.79
CA LEU A 19 -57.19 -19.21 4.40
C LEU A 19 -56.94 -20.59 3.76
N SER A 20 -57.88 -21.51 4.01
CA SER A 20 -57.77 -22.98 3.93
C SER A 20 -58.92 -23.62 3.12
N PHE A 21 -58.59 -24.68 2.36
CA PHE A 21 -59.31 -25.90 1.87
C PHE A 21 -60.73 -25.77 1.22
N GLU A 22 -61.16 -26.53 0.18
CA GLU A 22 -61.31 -28.01 0.09
C GLU A 22 -61.60 -28.58 -1.35
N ASN A 23 -61.09 -29.81 -1.61
CA ASN A 23 -61.52 -31.01 -2.39
C ASN A 23 -61.92 -31.18 -3.90
N ALA A 24 -61.23 -32.18 -4.52
CA ALA A 24 -61.58 -33.28 -5.47
C ALA A 24 -62.07 -32.95 -6.91
N THR A 25 -61.69 -33.59 -8.04
CA THR A 25 -61.40 -35.00 -8.42
C THR A 25 -60.58 -35.10 -9.74
N HIS A 26 -60.08 -36.32 -10.04
CA HIS A 26 -59.25 -36.87 -11.14
C HIS A 26 -59.24 -36.25 -12.56
N ILE A 27 -58.05 -36.31 -13.22
CA ILE A 27 -57.72 -36.97 -14.53
C ILE A 27 -56.19 -36.81 -14.82
N VAL A 28 -55.55 -37.87 -15.33
CA VAL A 28 -54.16 -37.94 -15.88
C VAL A 28 -54.30 -38.55 -17.29
N PRO A 29 -53.40 -38.37 -18.32
CA PRO A 29 -52.20 -37.53 -18.45
C PRO A 29 -52.13 -36.66 -19.73
N SER A 30 -51.13 -35.77 -19.81
CA SER A 30 -50.45 -35.46 -21.08
C SER A 30 -49.00 -35.07 -20.84
N LYS A 31 -48.07 -35.88 -21.35
CA LYS A 31 -46.62 -35.66 -21.32
C LYS A 31 -46.27 -34.39 -22.11
N LYS A 32 -45.70 -33.38 -21.45
CA LYS A 32 -44.73 -32.48 -22.09
C LYS A 32 -43.46 -32.41 -21.25
N THR A 33 -42.37 -32.71 -21.93
CA THR A 33 -40.99 -32.75 -21.48
C THR A 33 -40.55 -31.41 -20.89
N ALA A 34 -40.33 -31.38 -19.58
CA ALA A 34 -39.58 -30.32 -18.91
C ALA A 34 -38.13 -30.79 -18.75
N GLY A 35 -37.26 -30.36 -19.65
CA GLY A 35 -35.83 -30.51 -19.50
C GLY A 35 -35.14 -29.38 -20.21
N HIS A 36 -35.08 -28.20 -19.59
CA HIS A 36 -34.20 -27.07 -19.98
C HIS A 36 -34.07 -25.97 -18.88
N SER A 37 -34.65 -26.09 -17.67
CA SER A 37 -34.60 -25.00 -16.66
C SER A 37 -33.62 -25.19 -15.49
N LYS A 38 -33.09 -26.40 -15.23
CA LYS A 38 -32.17 -26.61 -14.10
C LYS A 38 -30.76 -26.04 -14.37
N ASN A 39 -30.18 -26.31 -15.54
CA ASN A 39 -28.83 -25.83 -15.88
C ASN A 39 -28.72 -24.30 -16.01
N SER A 40 -29.79 -23.61 -16.44
CA SER A 40 -29.77 -22.15 -16.57
C SER A 40 -29.89 -21.46 -15.22
N ALA A 41 -30.75 -21.97 -14.32
CA ALA A 41 -30.87 -21.47 -12.95
C ALA A 41 -29.57 -21.71 -12.17
N GLU A 42 -29.01 -22.92 -12.26
CA GLU A 42 -27.75 -23.28 -11.58
C GLU A 42 -26.56 -22.47 -12.09
N ASN A 43 -26.43 -22.25 -13.41
CA ASN A 43 -25.41 -21.35 -13.96
C ASN A 43 -25.62 -19.89 -13.56
N THR A 44 -26.87 -19.43 -13.44
CA THR A 44 -27.17 -18.05 -13.02
C THR A 44 -26.82 -17.85 -11.54
N THR A 45 -27.11 -18.85 -10.69
CA THR A 45 -26.70 -18.86 -9.28
C THR A 45 -25.18 -18.90 -9.15
N LEU A 46 -24.49 -19.78 -9.90
CA LEU A 46 -23.03 -19.85 -9.87
C LEU A 46 -22.36 -18.56 -10.34
N LEU A 47 -22.93 -17.83 -11.30
CA LEU A 47 -22.42 -16.52 -11.74
C LEU A 47 -22.69 -15.41 -10.71
N ALA A 48 -23.86 -15.41 -10.06
CA ALA A 48 -24.14 -14.49 -8.96
C ALA A 48 -23.19 -14.74 -7.78
N ASP A 49 -22.97 -16.01 -7.44
CA ASP A 49 -22.01 -16.44 -6.43
C ASP A 49 -20.58 -16.12 -6.85
N ALA A 50 -20.23 -16.23 -8.14
CA ALA A 50 -18.93 -15.81 -8.66
C ALA A 50 -18.69 -14.31 -8.50
N ALA A 51 -19.71 -13.46 -8.68
CA ALA A 51 -19.60 -12.04 -8.43
C ALA A 51 -19.36 -11.72 -6.94
N VAL A 52 -20.10 -12.41 -6.05
CA VAL A 52 -19.91 -12.30 -4.60
C VAL A 52 -18.52 -12.80 -4.19
N ASN A 53 -18.11 -13.96 -4.71
CA ASN A 53 -16.79 -14.56 -4.48
C ASN A 53 -15.69 -13.67 -5.02
N TYR A 54 -15.86 -13.02 -6.17
CA TYR A 54 -14.90 -12.06 -6.69
C TYR A 54 -14.74 -10.88 -5.73
N LYS A 55 -15.86 -10.26 -5.32
CA LYS A 55 -15.84 -9.14 -4.39
C LYS A 55 -15.18 -9.51 -3.06
N ASN A 56 -15.43 -10.73 -2.59
CA ASN A 56 -14.85 -11.22 -1.36
C ASN A 56 -13.36 -11.54 -1.54
N TYR A 57 -13.02 -12.45 -2.42
CA TYR A 57 -11.68 -13.06 -2.43
C TYR A 57 -10.69 -12.34 -3.36
N CYS A 58 -11.15 -11.68 -4.41
CA CYS A 58 -10.27 -11.19 -5.48
C CYS A 58 -10.19 -9.66 -5.56
N ALA A 59 -11.29 -8.94 -5.33
CA ALA A 59 -11.35 -7.49 -5.43
C ALA A 59 -10.39 -6.77 -4.47
N GLY A 60 -10.00 -7.45 -3.38
CA GLY A 60 -8.90 -7.11 -2.48
C GLY A 60 -7.63 -6.67 -3.19
N CYS A 61 -7.20 -7.46 -4.15
CA CYS A 61 -5.92 -7.30 -4.85
C CYS A 61 -6.11 -6.84 -6.30
N HIS A 62 -7.27 -7.12 -6.89
CA HIS A 62 -7.51 -6.94 -8.33
C HIS A 62 -8.51 -5.82 -8.67
N GLY A 63 -8.96 -5.06 -7.67
CA GLY A 63 -9.95 -3.98 -7.82
C GLY A 63 -11.39 -4.52 -7.92
N GLU A 64 -12.39 -3.77 -7.45
CA GLU A 64 -13.79 -4.24 -7.53
C GLU A 64 -14.28 -4.40 -8.97
N LYS A 65 -13.68 -3.64 -9.89
CA LYS A 65 -14.05 -3.63 -11.30
C LYS A 65 -13.09 -4.44 -12.16
N MET A 66 -12.20 -5.26 -11.59
CA MET A 66 -11.20 -6.02 -12.36
C MET A 66 -10.21 -5.15 -13.15
N ASP A 67 -10.10 -3.87 -12.80
CA ASP A 67 -9.21 -2.87 -13.41
C ASP A 67 -7.74 -3.31 -13.43
N MET A 68 -7.29 -4.02 -12.39
CA MET A 68 -5.93 -4.52 -12.29
C MET A 68 -5.57 -5.63 -13.30
N PHE A 69 -6.55 -6.22 -13.98
CA PHE A 69 -6.32 -7.26 -15.01
C PHE A 69 -6.12 -6.69 -16.41
N VAL A 70 -6.48 -5.41 -16.65
CA VAL A 70 -6.38 -4.78 -17.98
C VAL A 70 -5.02 -4.09 -18.19
N ASP A 71 -4.39 -3.63 -17.12
CA ASP A 71 -3.12 -2.88 -17.19
C ASP A 71 -1.88 -3.73 -16.86
N ARG A 72 -1.96 -5.08 -16.97
CA ARG A 72 -0.82 -5.98 -16.66
C ARG A 72 -0.55 -7.01 -17.75
N ASN A 73 0.75 -7.29 -17.97
CA ASN A 73 1.20 -8.50 -18.65
C ASN A 73 0.83 -9.73 -17.82
N TRP A 74 0.02 -10.61 -18.39
CA TRP A 74 -0.39 -11.87 -17.76
C TRP A 74 0.81 -12.80 -17.59
N LYS A 75 1.34 -12.89 -16.35
CA LYS A 75 2.53 -13.70 -16.04
C LYS A 75 2.27 -15.21 -16.02
N HIS A 76 1.04 -15.60 -15.67
CA HIS A 76 0.67 -17.01 -15.45
C HIS A 76 -0.33 -17.52 -16.49
N GLY A 77 -0.44 -16.82 -17.63
CA GLY A 77 -1.44 -17.09 -18.67
C GLY A 77 -2.77 -16.39 -18.40
N ASN A 78 -3.60 -16.27 -19.43
CA ASN A 78 -4.87 -15.53 -19.42
C ASN A 78 -6.06 -16.36 -19.91
N LYS A 79 -5.90 -17.69 -19.98
CA LYS A 79 -6.96 -18.62 -20.31
C LYS A 79 -7.68 -19.08 -19.05
N LYS A 80 -8.89 -19.63 -19.19
CA LYS A 80 -9.70 -20.08 -18.05
C LYS A 80 -8.94 -21.07 -17.16
N GLU A 81 -8.21 -21.99 -17.78
CA GLU A 81 -7.43 -23.03 -17.08
C GLU A 81 -6.26 -22.41 -16.28
N ASP A 82 -5.67 -21.34 -16.80
CA ASP A 82 -4.60 -20.59 -16.15
C ASP A 82 -5.12 -19.85 -14.92
N LEU A 83 -6.26 -19.17 -15.07
CA LEU A 83 -6.95 -18.50 -13.97
C LEU A 83 -7.40 -19.50 -12.92
N PHE A 84 -7.96 -20.65 -13.33
CA PHE A 84 -8.37 -21.70 -12.42
C PHE A 84 -7.20 -22.17 -11.55
N LYS A 85 -6.05 -22.49 -12.17
CA LYS A 85 -4.84 -22.91 -11.43
C LYS A 85 -4.36 -21.82 -10.48
N THR A 86 -4.29 -20.58 -10.96
CA THR A 86 -3.82 -19.42 -10.18
C THR A 86 -4.72 -19.15 -8.98
N ILE A 87 -6.04 -19.19 -9.15
CA ILE A 87 -7.01 -18.99 -8.05
C ILE A 87 -6.98 -20.16 -7.08
N LYS A 88 -6.96 -21.40 -7.60
CA LYS A 88 -7.04 -22.59 -6.76
C LYS A 88 -5.77 -22.81 -5.93
N PHE A 89 -4.60 -22.65 -6.53
CA PHE A 89 -3.32 -23.01 -5.90
C PHE A 89 -2.51 -21.80 -5.42
N GLY A 90 -2.86 -20.59 -5.85
CA GLY A 90 -2.09 -19.38 -5.58
C GLY A 90 -0.75 -19.36 -6.33
N VAL A 91 -0.03 -18.24 -6.17
CA VAL A 91 1.35 -18.06 -6.62
C VAL A 91 2.09 -17.30 -5.53
N ALA A 92 2.66 -18.04 -4.58
CA ALA A 92 3.27 -17.49 -3.36
C ALA A 92 4.32 -16.40 -3.67
N ASN A 93 5.17 -16.63 -4.67
CA ASN A 93 6.25 -15.69 -5.03
C ASN A 93 5.74 -14.34 -5.57
N ASP A 94 4.56 -14.32 -6.20
CA ASP A 94 3.92 -13.10 -6.70
C ASP A 94 2.89 -12.51 -5.72
N GLY A 95 2.75 -13.09 -4.52
CA GLY A 95 1.80 -12.64 -3.50
C GLY A 95 0.34 -12.97 -3.83
N MET A 96 0.08 -13.96 -4.69
CA MET A 96 -1.26 -14.46 -4.98
C MET A 96 -1.61 -15.61 -4.01
N PRO A 97 -2.58 -15.43 -3.10
CA PRO A 97 -2.99 -16.47 -2.15
C PRO A 97 -3.75 -17.61 -2.85
N SER A 98 -3.74 -18.79 -2.21
CA SER A 98 -4.53 -19.95 -2.61
C SER A 98 -5.96 -19.86 -2.07
N PHE A 99 -6.95 -20.19 -2.91
CA PHE A 99 -8.36 -20.25 -2.53
C PHE A 99 -8.96 -21.66 -2.61
N GLY A 100 -8.18 -22.69 -2.93
CA GLY A 100 -8.67 -24.06 -3.11
C GLY A 100 -9.29 -24.68 -1.84
N GLU A 101 -8.94 -24.19 -0.66
CA GLU A 101 -9.57 -24.60 0.60
C GLU A 101 -10.85 -23.83 0.94
N SER A 102 -11.11 -22.72 0.25
CA SER A 102 -12.23 -21.80 0.53
C SER A 102 -13.31 -21.84 -0.56
N LEU A 103 -12.96 -22.30 -1.76
CA LEU A 103 -13.84 -22.38 -2.91
C LEU A 103 -13.78 -23.79 -3.52
N SER A 104 -14.93 -24.35 -3.87
CA SER A 104 -15.01 -25.60 -4.64
C SER A 104 -14.52 -25.40 -6.08
N ASP A 105 -14.16 -26.48 -6.77
CA ASP A 105 -13.70 -26.42 -8.16
C ASP A 105 -14.76 -25.81 -9.09
N ALA A 106 -16.04 -26.07 -8.83
CA ALA A 106 -17.13 -25.44 -9.56
C ALA A 106 -17.15 -23.92 -9.32
N ALA A 107 -16.98 -23.46 -8.07
CA ALA A 107 -16.93 -22.05 -7.73
C ALA A 107 -15.69 -21.35 -8.33
N VAL A 108 -14.52 -22.00 -8.32
CA VAL A 108 -13.31 -21.47 -8.95
C VAL A 108 -13.46 -21.35 -10.46
N ASN A 109 -14.08 -22.34 -11.11
CA ASN A 109 -14.36 -22.29 -12.55
C ASN A 109 -15.33 -21.16 -12.91
N ALA A 110 -16.43 -21.02 -12.16
CA ALA A 110 -17.38 -19.93 -12.35
C ALA A 110 -16.74 -18.55 -12.11
N LEU A 111 -15.85 -18.47 -11.12
CA LEU A 111 -15.08 -17.25 -10.83
C LEU A 111 -14.10 -16.91 -11.96
N ALA A 112 -13.42 -17.90 -12.54
CA ALA A 112 -12.55 -17.69 -13.70
C ALA A 112 -13.35 -17.18 -14.92
N ASP A 113 -14.53 -17.73 -15.19
CA ASP A 113 -15.43 -17.25 -16.25
C ASP A 113 -15.91 -15.81 -16.00
N TYR A 114 -16.31 -15.53 -14.75
CA TYR A 114 -16.74 -14.20 -14.33
C TYR A 114 -15.62 -13.17 -14.52
N ILE A 115 -14.39 -13.52 -14.14
CA ILE A 115 -13.21 -12.67 -14.33
C ILE A 115 -12.94 -12.42 -15.81
N LEU A 116 -12.86 -13.46 -16.64
CA LEU A 116 -12.63 -13.32 -18.09
C LEU A 116 -13.71 -12.48 -18.78
N THR A 117 -14.96 -12.59 -18.31
CA THR A 117 -16.07 -11.77 -18.81
C THR A 117 -15.93 -10.32 -18.36
N GLY A 118 -15.64 -10.09 -17.07
CA GLY A 118 -15.49 -8.76 -16.52
C GLY A 118 -14.32 -8.00 -17.14
N ILE A 119 -13.17 -8.64 -17.34
CA ILE A 119 -11.97 -8.05 -17.98
C ILE A 119 -12.29 -7.46 -19.36
N LYS A 120 -13.10 -8.14 -20.17
CA LYS A 120 -13.53 -7.63 -21.48
C LYS A 120 -14.31 -6.32 -21.37
N ASN A 121 -14.99 -6.10 -20.24
CA ASN A 121 -15.77 -4.89 -19.98
C ASN A 121 -14.97 -3.78 -19.31
N VAL A 122 -13.86 -4.10 -18.64
CA VAL A 122 -13.03 -3.13 -17.90
C VAL A 122 -12.46 -2.02 -18.78
N ALA A 123 -12.04 -2.31 -20.01
CA ALA A 123 -11.54 -1.30 -20.94
C ALA A 123 -12.56 -0.17 -21.23
N LYS A 124 -13.87 -0.45 -21.07
CA LYS A 124 -14.95 0.56 -21.19
C LYS A 124 -15.15 1.36 -19.90
N TYR A 125 -14.80 0.83 -18.73
CA TYR A 125 -14.95 1.50 -17.43
C TYR A 125 -13.74 2.36 -17.07
N THR A 126 -12.51 1.89 -17.31
CA THR A 126 -11.27 2.60 -16.94
C THR A 126 -11.04 3.89 -17.72
N ALA A 127 -11.39 3.93 -19.01
CA ALA A 127 -11.27 5.15 -19.81
C ALA A 127 -12.31 6.23 -19.44
N LYS A 128 -13.49 5.82 -18.96
CA LYS A 128 -14.61 6.74 -18.67
C LYS A 128 -14.53 7.37 -17.28
N GLU A 129 -13.72 6.82 -16.39
CA GLU A 129 -13.61 7.23 -14.98
C GLU A 129 -12.33 8.00 -14.64
N ARG A 130 -11.35 8.05 -15.55
CA ARG A 130 -10.17 8.91 -15.38
C ARG A 130 -10.56 10.38 -15.48
N PRO A 131 -10.00 11.26 -14.63
CA PRO A 131 -10.24 12.69 -14.74
C PRO A 131 -9.87 13.22 -16.11
N THR A 132 -10.79 13.96 -16.73
CA THR A 132 -10.56 14.69 -17.99
C THR A 132 -10.03 16.11 -17.75
N SER A 133 -10.04 16.56 -16.49
CA SER A 133 -9.52 17.85 -16.06
C SER A 133 -8.35 17.64 -15.11
N ASP A 134 -7.39 18.57 -15.14
CA ASP A 134 -6.32 18.71 -14.16
C ASP A 134 -6.75 19.60 -12.97
N VAL A 135 -7.97 20.13 -12.96
CA VAL A 135 -8.51 20.97 -11.89
C VAL A 135 -9.55 20.21 -11.06
N PHE A 136 -9.36 20.19 -9.75
CA PHE A 136 -10.16 19.43 -8.81
C PHE A 136 -10.64 20.31 -7.67
N LYS A 137 -11.94 20.23 -7.38
CA LYS A 137 -12.52 20.84 -6.18
C LYS A 137 -12.38 19.88 -5.01
N THR A 138 -11.66 20.29 -3.97
CA THR A 138 -11.61 19.62 -2.67
C THR A 138 -12.63 20.27 -1.74
N GLN A 139 -12.80 19.73 -0.53
CA GLN A 139 -13.68 20.28 0.49
C GLN A 139 -13.24 21.67 0.97
N ALA A 140 -11.95 22.00 0.88
CA ALA A 140 -11.40 23.27 1.39
C ALA A 140 -11.04 24.26 0.27
N MET A 141 -10.60 23.78 -0.88
CA MET A 141 -10.09 24.62 -1.97
C MET A 141 -10.11 23.92 -3.33
N THR A 142 -9.87 24.69 -4.39
CA THR A 142 -9.64 24.13 -5.73
C THR A 142 -8.15 23.97 -5.97
N ILE A 143 -7.74 22.81 -6.47
CA ILE A 143 -6.35 22.46 -6.77
C ILE A 143 -6.23 22.15 -8.26
N LYS A 144 -5.22 22.71 -8.93
CA LYS A 144 -4.73 22.28 -10.24
C LYS A 144 -3.56 21.31 -10.06
N LEU A 145 -3.59 20.17 -10.74
CA LEU A 145 -2.47 19.23 -10.81
C LEU A 145 -1.58 19.59 -12.01
N GLU A 146 -0.47 20.28 -11.74
CA GLU A 146 0.51 20.61 -12.77
C GLU A 146 1.49 19.45 -12.94
N MET A 147 1.57 18.87 -14.15
CA MET A 147 2.54 17.83 -14.44
C MET A 147 3.94 18.43 -14.54
N VAL A 148 4.87 17.97 -13.71
CA VAL A 148 6.25 18.48 -13.65
C VAL A 148 7.28 17.47 -14.17
N ALA A 149 6.89 16.19 -14.30
CA ALA A 149 7.72 15.16 -14.92
C ALA A 149 6.86 13.98 -15.41
N LYS A 150 7.33 13.30 -16.46
CA LYS A 150 6.69 12.11 -17.04
C LYS A 150 7.75 11.20 -17.69
N GLY A 151 7.36 9.98 -18.02
CA GLY A 151 8.24 9.02 -18.71
C GLY A 151 8.84 7.96 -17.79
N PHE A 152 8.38 7.91 -16.55
CA PHE A 152 8.71 6.85 -15.60
C PHE A 152 7.86 5.61 -15.87
N ASN A 153 8.38 4.46 -15.49
CA ASN A 153 7.59 3.24 -15.34
C ASN A 153 6.86 3.28 -14.00
N VAL A 154 7.60 3.29 -12.88
CA VAL A 154 7.05 3.42 -11.52
C VAL A 154 7.93 4.36 -10.70
N PRO A 155 7.64 5.68 -10.67
CA PRO A 155 8.39 6.64 -9.87
C PRO A 155 8.14 6.36 -8.38
N TRP A 156 9.17 6.02 -7.60
CA TRP A 156 9.02 5.44 -6.26
C TRP A 156 9.37 6.39 -5.10
N GLY A 157 10.49 7.11 -5.22
CA GLY A 157 10.96 8.09 -4.24
C GLY A 157 11.33 9.41 -4.92
N ILE A 158 11.06 10.52 -4.24
CA ILE A 158 11.36 11.88 -4.69
C ILE A 158 12.18 12.61 -3.63
N ALA A 159 13.29 13.22 -4.03
CA ALA A 159 14.08 14.14 -3.21
C ALA A 159 14.29 15.48 -3.93
N PHE A 160 14.10 16.59 -3.23
CA PHE A 160 14.19 17.94 -3.81
C PHE A 160 15.58 18.53 -3.56
N LEU A 161 16.29 18.87 -4.63
CA LEU A 161 17.59 19.53 -4.53
C LEU A 161 17.41 21.03 -4.21
N PRO A 162 18.36 21.66 -3.49
CA PRO A 162 18.27 23.09 -3.15
C PRO A 162 18.10 24.02 -4.37
N GLY A 163 18.53 23.58 -5.55
CA GLY A 163 18.38 24.31 -6.81
C GLY A 163 16.96 24.27 -7.40
N GLY A 164 16.02 23.49 -6.88
CA GLY A 164 14.67 23.31 -7.42
C GLY A 164 14.53 22.17 -8.45
N GLU A 165 15.60 21.41 -8.69
CA GLU A 165 15.59 20.15 -9.42
C GLU A 165 15.18 18.99 -8.47
N MET A 166 14.82 17.83 -9.03
CA MET A 166 14.41 16.67 -8.24
C MET A 166 15.24 15.44 -8.59
N LEU A 167 15.60 14.63 -7.59
CA LEU A 167 16.06 13.26 -7.78
C LEU A 167 14.86 12.33 -7.67
N VAL A 168 14.71 11.43 -8.63
CA VAL A 168 13.58 10.51 -8.71
C VAL A 168 14.09 9.11 -9.02
N THR A 169 13.76 8.17 -8.14
CA THR A 169 13.99 6.74 -8.37
C THR A 169 12.84 6.15 -9.14
N ASP A 170 13.15 5.31 -10.12
CA ASP A 170 12.19 4.44 -10.78
C ASP A 170 12.38 3.01 -10.28
N ARG A 171 11.31 2.36 -9.83
CA ARG A 171 11.36 0.97 -9.34
C ARG A 171 11.99 0.00 -10.33
N GLY A 172 11.95 0.31 -11.63
CA GLY A 172 12.65 -0.46 -12.67
C GLY A 172 14.18 -0.51 -12.53
N GLY A 173 14.79 0.26 -11.63
CA GLY A 173 16.23 0.31 -11.40
C GLY A 173 16.92 1.55 -11.97
N LYS A 174 16.16 2.44 -12.62
CA LYS A 174 16.69 3.69 -13.17
C LYS A 174 16.60 4.81 -12.15
N PHE A 175 17.59 5.71 -12.19
CA PHE A 175 17.65 6.87 -11.32
C PHE A 175 17.73 8.13 -12.17
N TYR A 176 16.93 9.14 -11.86
CA TYR A 176 16.76 10.31 -12.70
C TYR A 176 16.96 11.62 -11.93
N LEU A 177 17.61 12.57 -12.58
CA LEU A 177 17.59 13.98 -12.25
C LEU A 177 16.52 14.65 -13.14
N VAL A 178 15.46 15.13 -12.53
CA VAL A 178 14.43 15.95 -13.17
C VAL A 178 14.89 17.40 -13.16
N LYS A 179 15.11 17.94 -14.35
CA LYS A 179 15.50 19.33 -14.58
C LYS A 179 14.30 20.28 -14.46
N LYS A 180 14.57 21.57 -14.30
CA LYS A 180 13.53 22.62 -14.24
C LYS A 180 12.71 22.75 -15.52
N ASP A 181 13.31 22.41 -16.66
CA ASP A 181 12.65 22.33 -17.96
C ASP A 181 11.85 21.02 -18.16
N GLN A 182 11.70 20.23 -17.08
CA GLN A 182 11.01 18.94 -17.02
C GLN A 182 11.70 17.80 -17.78
N SER A 183 12.91 18.01 -18.30
CA SER A 183 13.70 16.93 -18.90
C SER A 183 14.20 15.93 -17.86
N LEU A 184 14.29 14.66 -18.26
CA LEU A 184 14.85 13.58 -17.44
C LEU A 184 16.28 13.29 -17.87
N VAL A 185 17.22 13.46 -16.96
CA VAL A 185 18.62 13.05 -17.14
C VAL A 185 18.87 11.82 -16.28
N GLU A 186 19.28 10.71 -16.89
CA GLU A 186 19.64 9.50 -16.13
C GLU A 186 20.90 9.75 -15.30
N VAL A 187 20.84 9.39 -14.02
CA VAL A 187 21.95 9.49 -13.06
C VAL A 187 22.67 8.16 -13.04
N SER A 188 23.96 8.19 -13.39
CA SER A 188 24.80 6.99 -13.43
C SER A 188 25.29 6.58 -12.02
N GLY A 189 25.63 5.30 -11.84
CA GLY A 189 26.20 4.79 -10.59
C GLY A 189 25.18 4.38 -9.53
N ALA A 190 23.89 4.29 -9.87
CA ALA A 190 22.88 3.65 -9.03
C ALA A 190 23.16 2.13 -8.86
N PRO A 191 22.78 1.52 -7.72
CA PRO A 191 23.07 0.11 -7.47
C PRO A 191 22.29 -0.81 -8.42
N GLN A 192 22.82 -2.01 -8.67
CA GLN A 192 22.04 -3.07 -9.27
C GLN A 192 20.94 -3.53 -8.30
N VAL A 193 19.74 -3.76 -8.84
CA VAL A 193 18.55 -4.09 -8.06
C VAL A 193 17.83 -5.31 -8.61
N LEU A 194 17.13 -6.05 -7.74
CA LEU A 194 16.16 -7.04 -8.19
C LEU A 194 14.83 -6.36 -8.47
N ALA A 195 14.63 -5.88 -9.70
CA ALA A 195 13.38 -5.28 -10.16
C ALA A 195 12.30 -6.32 -10.46
N LYS A 196 11.89 -7.09 -9.45
CA LYS A 196 10.81 -8.10 -9.53
C LYS A 196 9.81 -7.94 -8.40
N GLY A 197 8.54 -8.27 -8.68
CA GLY A 197 7.44 -8.10 -7.73
C GLY A 197 7.32 -6.64 -7.25
N GLN A 198 7.48 -6.43 -5.95
CA GLN A 198 7.48 -5.11 -5.30
C GLN A 198 8.89 -4.52 -5.13
N GLY A 199 9.96 -5.27 -5.44
CA GLY A 199 11.34 -4.84 -5.32
C GLY A 199 11.82 -4.01 -6.51
N GLY A 200 12.90 -3.27 -6.30
CA GLY A 200 13.55 -2.42 -7.29
C GLY A 200 14.48 -1.40 -6.67
N LEU A 201 14.71 -0.29 -7.37
CA LEU A 201 15.27 0.92 -6.77
C LEU A 201 14.14 1.69 -6.08
N MET A 202 14.30 1.94 -4.78
CA MET A 202 13.20 2.33 -3.90
C MET A 202 13.32 3.81 -3.52
N ASP A 203 13.66 4.16 -2.29
CA ASP A 203 13.66 5.57 -1.85
C ASP A 203 14.95 6.30 -2.20
N VAL A 204 14.85 7.62 -2.24
CA VAL A 204 16.00 8.52 -2.24
C VAL A 204 15.82 9.57 -1.13
N ALA A 205 16.86 9.79 -0.34
CA ALA A 205 16.91 10.85 0.67
C ALA A 205 18.20 11.65 0.55
N LEU A 206 18.14 12.96 0.76
CA LEU A 206 19.33 13.80 0.86
C LEU A 206 19.85 13.76 2.29
N ASP A 207 21.17 13.80 2.46
CA ASP A 207 21.77 14.08 3.76
C ASP A 207 21.26 15.44 4.29
N PRO A 208 21.03 15.60 5.61
CA PRO A 208 20.68 16.90 6.17
C PRO A 208 21.68 18.02 5.80
N ASP A 209 22.96 17.67 5.62
CA ASP A 209 24.02 18.60 5.22
C ASP A 209 24.31 18.54 3.71
N PHE A 210 23.34 18.10 2.88
CA PHE A 210 23.54 17.90 1.44
C PHE A 210 24.11 19.13 0.71
N ALA A 211 23.75 20.34 1.14
CA ALA A 211 24.25 21.57 0.54
C ALA A 211 25.78 21.68 0.57
N THR A 212 26.44 21.05 1.54
CA THR A 212 27.90 21.09 1.72
C THR A 212 28.56 19.76 1.35
N ASN A 213 27.96 18.62 1.70
CA ASN A 213 28.60 17.32 1.56
C ASN A 213 28.17 16.52 0.31
N ARG A 214 27.04 16.90 -0.31
CA ARG A 214 26.47 16.26 -1.49
C ARG A 214 26.10 14.77 -1.32
N TYR A 215 26.00 14.24 -0.10
CA TYR A 215 25.63 12.85 0.12
C TYR A 215 24.13 12.61 -0.02
N ILE A 216 23.79 11.51 -0.68
CA ILE A 216 22.43 10.98 -0.76
C ILE A 216 22.42 9.53 -0.26
N TYR A 217 21.21 9.05 0.00
CA TYR A 217 20.93 7.69 0.43
C TYR A 217 19.93 7.10 -0.54
N LEU A 218 20.17 5.87 -0.98
CA LEU A 218 19.27 5.08 -1.82
C LEU A 218 18.92 3.80 -1.09
N SER A 219 17.63 3.48 -1.00
CA SER A 219 17.19 2.15 -0.60
C SER A 219 16.85 1.31 -1.84
N TYR A 220 17.12 0.01 -1.78
CA TYR A 220 16.92 -0.86 -2.92
C TYR A 220 16.77 -2.34 -2.53
N SER A 221 16.24 -3.14 -3.46
CA SER A 221 16.24 -4.61 -3.35
C SER A 221 17.61 -5.17 -3.76
N LYS A 222 18.51 -5.29 -2.78
CA LYS A 222 19.79 -5.98 -2.97
C LYS A 222 19.54 -7.47 -3.14
N PHE A 223 20.27 -8.13 -4.03
CA PHE A 223 20.10 -9.55 -4.29
C PHE A 223 21.42 -10.29 -4.43
N LYS A 224 21.33 -11.61 -4.24
CA LYS A 224 22.41 -12.56 -4.49
C LYS A 224 21.84 -13.80 -5.18
N GLU A 225 22.67 -14.41 -6.00
CA GLU A 225 22.37 -15.67 -6.68
C GLU A 225 23.23 -16.78 -6.06
N GLY A 226 22.61 -17.91 -5.72
CA GLY A 226 23.31 -19.05 -5.15
C GLY A 226 22.36 -20.19 -4.79
N GLY A 227 22.83 -21.44 -4.90
CA GLY A 227 22.03 -22.61 -4.53
C GLY A 227 20.75 -22.81 -5.35
N GLY A 228 20.69 -22.27 -6.59
CA GLY A 228 19.54 -22.41 -7.48
C GLY A 228 18.39 -21.42 -7.26
N ALA A 229 18.57 -20.42 -6.38
CA ALA A 229 17.56 -19.39 -6.13
C ALA A 229 18.16 -17.97 -6.17
N VAL A 230 17.31 -17.00 -6.51
CA VAL A 230 17.61 -15.57 -6.33
C VAL A 230 17.01 -15.16 -4.99
N LEU A 231 17.86 -14.71 -4.07
CA LEU A 231 17.43 -14.18 -2.79
C LEU A 231 17.62 -12.66 -2.80
N ALA A 232 16.71 -11.94 -2.17
CA ALA A 232 16.78 -10.49 -2.07
C ALA A 232 16.50 -9.99 -0.65
N THR A 233 16.91 -8.76 -0.37
CA THR A 233 16.67 -8.04 0.88
C THR A 233 16.61 -6.53 0.64
N THR A 234 16.21 -5.77 1.65
CA THR A 234 16.28 -4.31 1.63
C THR A 234 17.69 -3.87 2.04
N ALA A 235 18.30 -3.00 1.27
CA ALA A 235 19.60 -2.39 1.59
C ALA A 235 19.53 -0.87 1.47
N ILE A 236 20.47 -0.19 2.13
CA ILE A 236 20.67 1.27 2.05
C ILE A 236 22.11 1.53 1.63
N MET A 237 22.26 2.20 0.49
CA MET A 237 23.51 2.72 -0.02
C MET A 237 23.60 4.21 0.28
N LYS A 238 24.73 4.65 0.82
CA LYS A 238 25.17 6.04 0.82
C LYS A 238 26.05 6.29 -0.40
N ALA A 239 25.86 7.42 -1.07
CA ALA A 239 26.70 7.83 -2.19
C ALA A 239 26.78 9.36 -2.27
N LYS A 240 27.86 9.88 -2.86
CA LYS A 240 28.00 11.31 -3.15
C LYS A 240 27.42 11.61 -4.53
N PHE A 241 26.66 12.69 -4.66
CA PHE A 241 26.00 13.09 -5.90
C PHE A 241 26.65 14.33 -6.54
N GLU A 242 27.29 14.12 -7.69
CA GLU A 242 28.08 15.12 -8.41
C GLU A 242 27.63 15.17 -9.88
N GLY A 243 27.11 16.34 -10.31
CA GLY A 243 26.55 16.50 -11.66
C GLY A 243 25.33 15.59 -11.89
N ASN A 244 25.54 14.48 -12.61
CA ASN A 244 24.56 13.42 -12.87
C ASN A 244 25.16 12.02 -12.60
N GLN A 245 26.09 11.92 -11.64
CA GLN A 245 26.74 10.67 -11.27
C GLN A 245 26.75 10.49 -9.75
N LEU A 246 26.68 9.23 -9.34
CA LEU A 246 27.00 8.79 -7.99
C LEU A 246 28.45 8.32 -7.91
N THR A 247 29.14 8.76 -6.86
CA THR A 247 30.50 8.36 -6.49
C THR A 247 30.51 7.97 -5.00
N GLU A 248 31.64 7.41 -4.52
CA GLU A 248 31.80 7.03 -3.10
C GLU A 248 30.68 6.11 -2.57
N GLN A 249 30.23 5.16 -3.38
CA GLN A 249 29.15 4.26 -3.02
C GLN A 249 29.55 3.32 -1.88
N LYS A 250 28.72 3.25 -0.85
CA LYS A 250 28.87 2.29 0.25
C LYS A 250 27.51 1.83 0.75
N ASP A 251 27.29 0.52 0.82
CA ASP A 251 26.18 -0.01 1.60
C ASP A 251 26.44 0.24 3.09
N ILE A 252 25.55 1.01 3.71
CA ILE A 252 25.60 1.33 5.14
C ILE A 252 24.64 0.47 5.96
N PHE A 253 23.74 -0.24 5.29
CA PHE A 253 22.85 -1.23 5.89
C PHE A 253 22.40 -2.26 4.85
N VAL A 254 22.35 -3.53 5.24
CA VAL A 254 21.83 -4.65 4.43
C VAL A 254 21.06 -5.56 5.38
N ALA A 255 19.73 -5.65 5.22
CA ALA A 255 18.90 -6.45 6.10
C ALA A 255 19.18 -7.95 5.93
N GLU A 256 19.22 -8.70 7.03
CA GLU A 256 19.19 -10.15 7.05
C GLU A 256 17.91 -10.68 7.72
N PRO A 257 17.45 -11.89 7.36
CA PRO A 257 17.97 -12.75 6.30
C PRO A 257 17.52 -12.32 4.89
N TYR A 258 18.34 -12.61 3.88
CA TYR A 258 17.85 -12.62 2.49
C TYR A 258 16.73 -13.65 2.28
N GLN A 259 15.69 -13.29 1.53
CA GLN A 259 14.51 -14.12 1.29
C GLN A 259 14.21 -14.27 -0.21
N PRO A 260 13.65 -15.41 -0.66
CA PRO A 260 13.30 -15.64 -2.07
C PRO A 260 12.02 -14.91 -2.50
N THR A 261 11.22 -14.44 -1.55
CA THR A 261 9.96 -13.73 -1.79
C THR A 261 10.20 -12.38 -2.47
N GLN A 262 9.27 -11.93 -3.31
CA GLN A 262 9.43 -10.68 -4.08
C GLN A 262 8.48 -9.57 -3.60
N HIS A 263 8.04 -9.62 -2.35
CA HIS A 263 7.10 -8.68 -1.76
C HIS A 263 7.55 -8.24 -0.35
N HIS A 264 6.95 -7.17 0.12
CA HIS A 264 7.09 -6.57 1.45
C HIS A 264 8.51 -6.11 1.80
N TYR A 265 9.13 -5.30 0.92
CA TYR A 265 10.46 -4.73 1.17
C TYR A 265 10.44 -3.54 2.14
N GLY A 266 9.31 -2.86 2.27
CA GLY A 266 9.24 -1.55 2.93
C GLY A 266 10.06 -0.49 2.17
N SER A 267 11.22 -0.14 2.72
CA SER A 267 12.29 0.67 2.10
C SER A 267 12.16 2.19 2.19
N ARG A 268 11.14 2.75 2.85
CA ARG A 268 11.03 4.21 3.03
C ARG A 268 12.06 4.73 4.04
N MET A 269 12.67 5.87 3.78
CA MET A 269 13.67 6.52 4.62
C MET A 269 13.21 7.92 5.09
N GLN A 270 13.60 8.31 6.30
CA GLN A 270 13.33 9.62 6.88
C GLN A 270 14.46 9.99 7.85
N PHE A 271 15.08 11.16 7.66
CA PHE A 271 15.96 11.73 8.69
C PHE A 271 15.13 12.33 9.82
N GLY A 272 15.48 12.02 11.06
CA GLY A 272 14.90 12.64 12.25
C GLY A 272 15.53 13.99 12.58
N LYS A 273 14.91 14.75 13.49
CA LYS A 273 15.50 15.98 14.07
C LYS A 273 16.78 15.72 14.85
N ASP A 274 16.99 14.48 15.29
CA ASP A 274 18.18 13.98 15.97
C ASP A 274 19.36 13.72 15.02
N GLY A 275 19.16 13.85 13.70
CA GLY A 275 20.19 13.60 12.68
C GLY A 275 20.41 12.13 12.38
N TYR A 276 19.58 11.22 12.91
CA TYR A 276 19.62 9.80 12.57
C TYR A 276 18.73 9.47 11.38
N LEU A 277 19.10 8.41 10.66
CA LEU A 277 18.32 7.87 9.56
C LEU A 277 17.38 6.79 10.08
N TYR A 278 16.08 7.02 9.94
CA TYR A 278 15.04 6.05 10.20
C TYR A 278 14.60 5.42 8.89
N PHE A 279 14.36 4.11 8.88
CA PHE A 279 13.92 3.43 7.67
C PHE A 279 13.15 2.15 7.95
N SER A 280 12.32 1.76 6.99
CA SER A 280 11.47 0.57 7.08
C SER A 280 12.06 -0.63 6.35
N VAL A 281 11.91 -1.81 6.95
CA VAL A 281 12.14 -3.11 6.32
C VAL A 281 10.90 -3.97 6.56
N GLY A 282 10.20 -4.34 5.49
CA GLY A 282 9.00 -5.19 5.62
C GLY A 282 9.32 -6.66 5.93
N GLU A 283 8.31 -7.44 6.28
CA GLU A 283 8.48 -8.80 6.82
C GLU A 283 8.71 -9.90 5.78
N ARG A 284 8.63 -9.57 4.48
CA ARG A 284 8.99 -10.48 3.38
C ARG A 284 8.12 -11.74 3.24
N GLY A 285 6.90 -11.75 3.76
CA GLY A 285 5.93 -12.83 3.58
C GLY A 285 6.11 -14.03 4.50
N ASN A 286 6.89 -13.90 5.56
CA ASN A 286 6.97 -14.88 6.64
C ASN A 286 6.45 -14.22 7.93
N GLU A 287 5.14 -14.00 7.95
CA GLU A 287 4.50 -13.16 8.94
C GLU A 287 4.63 -13.72 10.35
N ARG A 288 4.71 -15.04 10.51
CA ARG A 288 4.71 -15.68 11.84
C ARG A 288 6.02 -15.53 12.60
N VAL A 289 7.12 -15.25 11.91
CA VAL A 289 8.46 -15.18 12.50
C VAL A 289 9.02 -13.78 12.39
N ASN A 290 9.17 -13.28 11.15
CA ASN A 290 9.98 -12.11 10.85
C ASN A 290 9.58 -10.87 11.67
N PRO A 291 8.30 -10.45 11.74
CA PRO A 291 7.91 -9.24 12.47
C PRO A 291 8.25 -9.27 13.96
N GLN A 292 8.16 -10.44 14.59
CA GLN A 292 8.28 -10.60 16.05
C GLN A 292 9.68 -11.03 16.49
N GLU A 293 10.45 -11.72 15.64
CA GLU A 293 11.83 -12.09 15.93
C GLU A 293 12.73 -10.86 15.84
N ILE A 294 13.47 -10.59 16.91
CA ILE A 294 14.40 -9.44 16.99
C ILE A 294 15.86 -9.89 16.96
N LYS A 295 16.14 -11.19 17.11
CA LYS A 295 17.48 -11.76 17.13
C LYS A 295 17.89 -12.28 15.76
N GLY A 296 18.97 -11.74 15.21
CA GLY A 296 19.47 -12.15 13.89
C GLY A 296 18.47 -11.87 12.75
N ASN A 297 17.55 -10.91 12.92
CA ASN A 297 16.46 -10.68 11.98
C ASN A 297 16.05 -9.20 11.93
N ASP A 298 16.24 -8.59 10.76
CA ASP A 298 15.91 -7.19 10.46
C ASP A 298 14.52 -7.03 9.83
N LEU A 299 13.79 -8.12 9.57
CA LEU A 299 12.58 -8.07 8.76
C LEU A 299 11.34 -7.69 9.58
N GLY A 300 10.45 -6.86 9.04
CA GLY A 300 9.23 -6.41 9.72
C GLY A 300 9.49 -5.40 10.84
N LYS A 301 10.40 -4.45 10.60
CA LYS A 301 10.96 -3.50 11.57
C LYS A 301 11.00 -2.08 11.00
N ILE A 302 11.02 -1.11 11.92
CA ILE A 302 11.63 0.21 11.65
C ILE A 302 13.00 0.21 12.32
N HIS A 303 14.01 0.65 11.60
CA HIS A 303 15.39 0.76 12.07
C HIS A 303 15.80 2.21 12.22
N ARG A 304 16.84 2.44 13.04
CA ARG A 304 17.48 3.74 13.26
C ARG A 304 19.00 3.57 13.27
N ILE A 305 19.69 4.26 12.35
CA ILE A 305 21.16 4.25 12.23
C ILE A 305 21.72 5.67 12.13
N LYS A 306 23.03 5.83 12.36
CA LYS A 306 23.74 7.07 12.05
C LYS A 306 23.98 7.20 10.55
N ARG A 307 24.35 8.41 10.11
CA ARG A 307 24.63 8.78 8.71
C ARG A 307 25.76 7.96 8.04
N ASP A 308 26.57 7.25 8.81
CA ASP A 308 27.65 6.39 8.31
C ASP A 308 27.33 4.89 8.39
N GLY A 309 26.14 4.53 8.88
CA GLY A 309 25.71 3.15 9.13
C GLY A 309 25.98 2.65 10.54
N SER A 310 26.73 3.39 11.37
CA SER A 310 26.98 2.97 12.75
C SER A 310 25.71 3.08 13.61
N ILE A 311 25.67 2.31 14.69
CA ILE A 311 24.48 2.19 15.55
C ILE A 311 24.47 3.31 16.62
N PRO A 312 23.34 4.04 16.80
CA PRO A 312 23.15 4.93 17.95
C PRO A 312 23.20 4.14 19.26
N ALA A 313 23.97 4.64 20.24
CA ALA A 313 24.19 3.94 21.51
C ALA A 313 22.94 3.87 22.40
N ASP A 314 21.92 4.68 22.09
CA ASP A 314 20.62 4.76 22.76
C ASP A 314 19.52 3.98 22.01
N ASN A 315 19.85 3.20 20.97
CA ASN A 315 18.88 2.30 20.36
C ASN A 315 18.35 1.28 21.39
N PRO A 316 17.06 0.91 21.30
CA PRO A 316 16.37 0.17 22.36
C PRO A 316 16.92 -1.24 22.60
N PHE A 317 17.53 -1.87 21.60
CA PHE A 317 17.99 -3.26 21.67
C PHE A 317 19.51 -3.43 21.70
N VAL A 318 20.29 -2.35 21.82
CA VAL A 318 21.78 -2.40 21.83
C VAL A 318 22.38 -3.25 22.95
N LYS A 319 21.66 -3.40 24.07
CA LYS A 319 22.08 -4.22 25.23
C LYS A 319 21.40 -5.59 25.27
N THR A 320 20.57 -5.91 24.27
CA THR A 320 19.83 -7.17 24.23
C THR A 320 20.65 -8.19 23.45
N ALA A 321 21.14 -9.22 24.14
CA ALA A 321 22.02 -10.22 23.54
C ALA A 321 21.39 -10.89 22.31
N GLY A 322 22.09 -10.78 21.18
CA GLY A 322 21.69 -11.33 19.88
C GLY A 322 20.65 -10.54 19.12
N ALA A 323 20.07 -9.48 19.70
CA ALA A 323 19.11 -8.64 18.99
C ALA A 323 19.81 -7.71 17.99
N GLU A 324 19.15 -7.41 16.87
CA GLU A 324 19.67 -6.45 15.90
C GLU A 324 19.65 -5.04 16.51
N ALA A 325 20.85 -4.50 16.71
CA ALA A 325 21.05 -3.25 17.45
C ALA A 325 20.49 -2.03 16.70
N SER A 326 20.22 -2.15 15.41
CA SER A 326 19.62 -1.13 14.55
C SER A 326 18.09 -1.00 14.77
N ILE A 327 17.43 -2.00 15.35
CA ILE A 327 15.97 -2.01 15.51
C ILE A 327 15.54 -0.83 16.40
N TYR A 328 14.60 -0.05 15.88
CA TYR A 328 13.92 1.01 16.62
C TYR A 328 12.52 0.56 17.08
N SER A 329 11.76 -0.10 16.21
CA SER A 329 10.48 -0.76 16.55
C SER A 329 10.30 -2.04 15.74
N TYR A 330 9.37 -2.89 16.17
CA TYR A 330 9.11 -4.19 15.56
C TYR A 330 7.63 -4.55 15.51
N GLY A 331 7.29 -5.67 14.89
CA GLY A 331 5.90 -6.10 14.72
C GLY A 331 5.19 -5.36 13.58
N HIS A 332 5.92 -5.04 12.51
CA HIS A 332 5.38 -4.42 11.30
C HIS A 332 5.22 -5.45 10.18
N ARG A 333 4.26 -5.24 9.29
CA ARG A 333 4.06 -6.03 8.06
C ARG A 333 4.83 -5.42 6.91
N ASN A 334 4.33 -4.34 6.33
CA ASN A 334 4.94 -3.75 5.14
C ASN A 334 4.76 -2.22 5.14
N PRO A 335 5.57 -1.49 5.93
CA PRO A 335 5.53 -0.03 5.98
C PRO A 335 5.93 0.58 4.64
N GLN A 336 5.09 1.45 4.07
CA GLN A 336 5.32 2.05 2.74
C GLN A 336 5.71 3.52 2.84
N GLY A 337 5.09 4.24 3.76
CA GLY A 337 5.30 5.65 4.05
C GLY A 337 5.96 5.82 5.42
N LEU A 338 6.85 6.80 5.52
CA LEU A 338 7.56 7.18 6.73
C LEU A 338 7.77 8.68 6.63
N THR A 339 7.33 9.43 7.63
CA THR A 339 7.44 10.88 7.67
C THR A 339 7.62 11.35 9.10
N MET A 340 8.29 12.49 9.27
CA MET A 340 8.45 13.08 10.58
C MET A 340 7.34 14.10 10.83
N ASN A 341 6.66 13.99 11.96
CA ASN A 341 5.76 15.03 12.40
C ASN A 341 6.56 16.32 12.66
N PRO A 342 6.24 17.43 11.97
CA PRO A 342 7.06 18.64 12.00
C PRO A 342 7.02 19.32 13.37
N GLU A 343 5.94 19.17 14.14
CA GLU A 343 5.77 19.77 15.46
C GLU A 343 6.50 18.93 16.52
N THR A 344 6.13 17.64 16.62
CA THR A 344 6.60 16.78 17.71
C THR A 344 7.97 16.13 17.44
N GLY A 345 8.41 16.08 16.18
CA GLY A 345 9.61 15.34 15.77
C GLY A 345 9.45 13.81 15.80
N LYS A 346 8.28 13.29 16.17
CA LYS A 346 8.02 11.84 16.16
C LYS A 346 7.92 11.33 14.73
N ILE A 347 8.42 10.12 14.49
CA ILE A 347 8.26 9.43 13.21
C ILE A 347 6.87 8.81 13.14
N TRP A 348 6.20 9.00 12.01
CA TRP A 348 4.91 8.40 11.67
C TRP A 348 5.10 7.52 10.46
N GLU A 349 4.38 6.40 10.43
CA GLU A 349 4.41 5.46 9.32
C GLU A 349 3.00 5.07 8.91
N ASN A 350 2.87 4.63 7.66
CA ASN A 350 1.70 3.86 7.23
C ASN A 350 2.16 2.52 6.67
N GLU A 351 1.31 1.51 6.82
CA GLU A 351 1.63 0.16 6.36
C GLU A 351 0.45 -0.56 5.74
N HIS A 352 0.77 -1.47 4.82
CA HIS A 352 -0.22 -2.35 4.22
C HIS A 352 -0.58 -3.46 5.20
N GLY A 353 -1.87 -3.59 5.53
CA GLY A 353 -2.46 -4.80 6.09
C GLY A 353 -2.65 -5.90 5.03
N PRO A 354 -3.21 -7.06 5.41
CA PRO A 354 -3.56 -8.13 4.49
C PRO A 354 -4.81 -7.74 3.67
N ARG A 355 -5.95 -8.43 3.86
CA ARG A 355 -7.24 -7.98 3.31
C ARG A 355 -7.92 -7.09 4.34
N GLY A 356 -7.76 -5.78 4.19
CA GLY A 356 -8.13 -4.82 5.24
C GLY A 356 -7.01 -4.67 6.27
N GLY A 357 -7.17 -3.69 7.17
CA GLY A 357 -6.24 -3.46 8.27
C GLY A 357 -4.95 -2.76 7.85
N ASP A 358 -5.02 -1.90 6.83
CA ASP A 358 -3.94 -0.92 6.62
C ASP A 358 -3.92 0.06 7.79
N GLU A 359 -2.76 0.57 8.18
CA GLU A 359 -2.60 1.34 9.42
C GLU A 359 -1.86 2.66 9.21
N ILE A 360 -2.07 3.61 10.13
CA ILE A 360 -1.17 4.72 10.44
C ILE A 360 -0.70 4.53 11.89
N ASN A 361 0.61 4.60 12.11
CA ASN A 361 1.24 4.42 13.41
C ASN A 361 2.14 5.61 13.76
N ILE A 362 2.29 5.89 15.06
CA ILE A 362 3.33 6.77 15.59
C ILE A 362 4.44 5.86 16.12
N VAL A 363 5.61 5.90 15.50
CA VAL A 363 6.71 4.98 15.77
C VAL A 363 7.45 5.38 17.06
N GLU A 364 7.54 4.47 18.02
CA GLU A 364 8.15 4.67 19.32
C GLU A 364 9.24 3.62 19.63
N PRO A 365 10.29 4.00 20.38
CA PRO A 365 11.45 3.14 20.58
C PRO A 365 11.10 1.90 21.40
N GLY A 366 11.52 0.74 20.91
CA GLY A 366 11.35 -0.57 21.54
C GLY A 366 9.93 -1.13 21.49
N LYS A 367 9.00 -0.44 20.82
CA LYS A 367 7.59 -0.83 20.78
C LYS A 367 7.29 -1.91 19.74
N ASN A 368 6.29 -2.73 20.06
CA ASN A 368 5.76 -3.80 19.22
C ASN A 368 4.43 -3.37 18.61
N TYR A 369 4.36 -3.25 17.28
CA TYR A 369 3.13 -2.91 16.55
C TYR A 369 2.26 -4.14 16.25
N GLY A 370 2.72 -5.31 16.71
CA GLY A 370 1.86 -6.44 16.99
C GLY A 370 1.57 -7.37 15.80
N TRP A 371 1.92 -7.01 14.57
CA TRP A 371 1.77 -7.90 13.43
C TRP A 371 2.56 -9.20 13.63
N PRO A 372 2.01 -10.40 13.32
CA PRO A 372 0.63 -10.69 12.92
C PRO A 372 -0.25 -11.12 14.10
N VAL A 373 0.25 -11.02 15.34
CA VAL A 373 -0.45 -11.44 16.56
C VAL A 373 -1.74 -10.65 16.75
N ILE A 374 -1.70 -9.36 16.48
CA ILE A 374 -2.88 -8.51 16.34
C ILE A 374 -2.97 -7.99 14.91
N THR A 375 -4.19 -7.90 14.39
CA THR A 375 -4.45 -7.23 13.10
C THR A 375 -5.92 -6.88 12.98
N TYR A 376 -6.20 -5.77 12.31
CA TYR A 376 -7.54 -5.40 11.87
C TYR A 376 -7.95 -6.06 10.54
N GLY A 377 -7.01 -6.70 9.86
CA GLY A 377 -7.22 -7.39 8.60
C GLY A 377 -7.53 -8.87 8.76
N ILE A 378 -7.95 -9.49 7.65
CA ILE A 378 -8.14 -10.94 7.56
C ILE A 378 -7.23 -11.52 6.48
N ASN A 379 -7.12 -12.85 6.45
CA ASN A 379 -6.49 -13.52 5.32
C ASN A 379 -7.26 -13.21 4.04
N TYR A 380 -6.54 -13.15 2.91
CA TYR A 380 -7.19 -12.92 1.62
C TYR A 380 -8.24 -14.00 1.30
N ASN A 381 -8.04 -15.23 1.76
CA ASN A 381 -9.02 -16.33 1.69
C ASN A 381 -10.27 -16.14 2.57
N GLY A 382 -10.45 -14.97 3.20
CA GLY A 382 -11.62 -14.62 3.99
C GLY A 382 -11.63 -15.15 5.42
N LYS A 383 -10.70 -16.04 5.80
CA LYS A 383 -10.60 -16.55 7.17
C LYS A 383 -9.89 -15.52 8.07
N PRO A 384 -10.22 -15.44 9.38
CA PRO A 384 -9.45 -14.65 10.32
C PRO A 384 -7.97 -15.01 10.27
N MET A 385 -7.10 -14.00 10.27
CA MET A 385 -5.65 -14.22 10.41
C MET A 385 -5.25 -14.32 11.87
N SER A 386 -5.80 -13.43 12.70
CA SER A 386 -5.77 -13.49 14.15
C SER A 386 -7.19 -13.34 14.69
N ASN A 387 -7.43 -13.87 15.87
CA ASN A 387 -8.65 -13.62 16.64
C ASN A 387 -8.53 -12.36 17.52
N LEU A 388 -7.38 -11.68 17.47
CA LEU A 388 -7.07 -10.51 18.31
C LEU A 388 -6.86 -9.27 17.44
N THR A 389 -7.49 -8.18 17.84
CA THR A 389 -7.21 -6.82 17.34
C THR A 389 -6.36 -6.00 18.32
N ALA A 390 -6.27 -6.44 19.58
CA ALA A 390 -5.47 -5.82 20.62
C ALA A 390 -4.91 -6.86 21.59
N LYS A 391 -3.74 -6.58 22.16
CA LYS A 391 -3.08 -7.41 23.18
C LYS A 391 -2.15 -6.54 24.03
N ALA A 392 -2.09 -6.81 25.34
CA ALA A 392 -1.16 -6.12 26.23
C ALA A 392 0.29 -6.25 25.73
N GLY A 393 1.04 -5.14 25.77
CA GLY A 393 2.42 -5.07 25.25
C GLY A 393 2.53 -4.85 23.75
N MET A 394 1.42 -4.63 23.04
CA MET A 394 1.39 -4.27 21.63
C MET A 394 0.66 -2.94 21.45
N GLU A 395 1.26 -2.06 20.64
CA GLU A 395 0.72 -0.74 20.35
C GLU A 395 -0.47 -0.83 19.39
N GLN A 396 -1.33 0.18 19.45
CA GLN A 396 -2.47 0.30 18.54
C GLN A 396 -2.21 1.41 17.53
N PRO A 397 -2.70 1.27 16.30
CA PRO A 397 -2.58 2.32 15.31
C PRO A 397 -3.43 3.53 15.70
N VAL A 398 -2.99 4.71 15.26
CA VAL A 398 -3.81 5.92 15.39
C VAL A 398 -5.00 5.91 14.43
N HIS A 399 -4.92 5.12 13.38
CA HIS A 399 -5.97 4.91 12.39
C HIS A 399 -5.76 3.61 11.62
N TYR A 400 -6.86 3.00 11.16
CA TYR A 400 -6.80 1.86 10.27
C TYR A 400 -7.89 1.92 9.20
N TRP A 401 -7.66 1.27 8.05
CA TRP A 401 -8.61 1.20 6.95
C TRP A 401 -9.13 -0.22 6.70
N ILE A 402 -10.46 -0.35 6.67
CA ILE A 402 -11.17 -1.52 6.19
C ILE A 402 -12.26 -1.03 5.23
N PRO A 403 -12.16 -1.30 3.91
CA PRO A 403 -11.11 -2.08 3.25
C PRO A 403 -9.74 -1.36 3.19
N SER A 404 -8.67 -2.14 2.99
CA SER A 404 -7.32 -1.64 2.73
C SER A 404 -7.30 -0.72 1.51
N ILE A 405 -6.75 0.48 1.65
CA ILE A 405 -6.54 1.44 0.56
C ILE A 405 -5.20 1.22 -0.18
N GLY A 406 -4.34 0.36 0.34
CA GLY A 406 -2.95 0.19 -0.12
C GLY A 406 -2.17 1.50 0.03
N PRO A 407 -1.98 1.99 1.27
CA PRO A 407 -1.35 3.27 1.52
C PRO A 407 0.11 3.28 1.04
N SER A 408 0.56 4.40 0.50
CA SER A 408 1.91 4.54 -0.05
C SER A 408 2.67 5.69 0.61
N GLY A 409 3.25 6.63 -0.16
CA GLY A 409 3.91 7.81 0.41
C GLY A 409 3.04 8.51 1.45
N LEU A 410 3.70 9.09 2.45
CA LEU A 410 3.10 9.72 3.61
C LEU A 410 3.75 11.08 3.83
N ALA A 411 2.95 12.14 3.97
CA ALA A 411 3.46 13.48 4.21
C ALA A 411 2.54 14.31 5.10
N PHE A 412 3.12 15.00 6.08
CA PHE A 412 2.43 16.09 6.77
C PHE A 412 2.36 17.31 5.86
N VAL A 413 1.20 17.98 5.86
CA VAL A 413 1.05 19.28 5.21
C VAL A 413 1.57 20.38 6.13
N THR A 414 2.53 21.16 5.65
CA THR A 414 3.13 22.29 6.37
C THR A 414 3.03 23.58 5.56
N GLY A 415 3.38 24.70 6.18
CA GLY A 415 3.33 26.02 5.53
C GLY A 415 1.91 26.52 5.33
N THR A 416 1.74 27.54 4.49
CA THR A 416 0.47 28.32 4.38
C THR A 416 -0.20 28.25 3.01
N LYS A 417 0.39 27.53 2.04
CA LYS A 417 -0.16 27.45 0.68
C LYS A 417 -1.50 26.71 0.64
N TYR A 418 -1.69 25.74 1.54
CA TYR A 418 -2.89 24.90 1.61
C TYR A 418 -3.69 25.27 2.85
N LYS A 419 -4.30 26.46 2.86
CA LYS A 419 -5.08 26.97 3.99
C LYS A 419 -6.14 25.96 4.48
N GLY A 420 -6.07 25.61 5.76
CA GLY A 420 -6.95 24.63 6.40
C GLY A 420 -6.48 23.18 6.23
N TRP A 421 -5.31 22.96 5.62
CA TRP A 421 -4.68 21.64 5.54
C TRP A 421 -3.53 21.45 6.52
N GLU A 422 -3.07 22.49 7.19
CA GLU A 422 -1.91 22.48 8.09
C GLU A 422 -2.04 21.38 9.16
N GLY A 423 -0.98 20.59 9.33
CA GLY A 423 -0.94 19.49 10.30
C GLY A 423 -1.71 18.23 9.88
N ASN A 424 -2.42 18.25 8.74
CA ASN A 424 -3.05 17.06 8.20
C ASN A 424 -2.02 16.12 7.56
N LEU A 425 -2.41 14.86 7.46
CA LEU A 425 -1.59 13.81 6.88
C LEU A 425 -2.13 13.43 5.50
N LEU A 426 -1.24 13.30 4.53
CA LEU A 426 -1.55 12.85 3.18
C LEU A 426 -1.00 11.45 2.96
N SER A 427 -1.84 10.54 2.46
CA SER A 427 -1.44 9.18 2.09
C SER A 427 -1.87 8.89 0.67
N GLY A 428 -0.95 8.44 -0.19
CA GLY A 428 -1.33 7.91 -1.49
C GLY A 428 -2.16 6.62 -1.35
N SER A 429 -3.09 6.36 -2.27
CA SER A 429 -3.77 5.07 -2.40
C SER A 429 -3.35 4.39 -3.69
N LEU A 430 -2.67 3.26 -3.54
CA LEU A 430 -2.32 2.40 -4.67
C LEU A 430 -3.54 1.63 -5.16
N ARG A 431 -4.41 1.18 -4.28
CA ARG A 431 -5.52 0.30 -4.65
C ARG A 431 -6.68 1.03 -5.30
N PHE A 432 -6.98 2.24 -4.82
CA PHE A 432 -8.18 2.98 -5.23
C PHE A 432 -7.86 4.29 -5.97
N GLU A 433 -6.58 4.53 -6.28
CA GLU A 433 -6.16 5.58 -7.21
C GLU A 433 -6.60 7.00 -6.81
N PHE A 434 -6.42 7.33 -5.54
CA PHE A 434 -6.69 8.67 -4.99
C PHE A 434 -5.59 9.11 -4.03
N LEU A 435 -5.59 10.39 -3.67
CA LEU A 435 -4.83 10.91 -2.54
C LEU A 435 -5.75 11.07 -1.33
N GLN A 436 -5.42 10.42 -0.22
CA GLN A 436 -6.15 10.51 1.04
C GLN A 436 -5.64 11.70 1.84
N ARG A 437 -6.54 12.57 2.30
CA ARG A 437 -6.24 13.56 3.34
C ARG A 437 -6.91 13.17 4.66
N THR A 438 -6.09 12.92 5.66
CA THR A 438 -6.49 12.57 7.01
C THR A 438 -6.31 13.79 7.92
N VAL A 439 -7.41 14.27 8.49
CA VAL A 439 -7.42 15.41 9.40
C VAL A 439 -7.15 14.94 10.81
N LEU A 440 -6.14 15.55 11.44
CA LEU A 440 -5.68 15.19 12.77
C LEU A 440 -6.06 16.27 13.79
N LYS A 441 -6.50 15.85 14.97
CA LYS A 441 -6.64 16.71 16.15
C LYS A 441 -6.05 15.98 17.35
N ALA A 442 -5.00 16.55 17.95
CA ALA A 442 -4.25 15.92 19.05
C ALA A 442 -3.86 14.46 18.73
N SER A 443 -3.27 14.26 17.54
CA SER A 443 -2.87 12.94 17.01
C SER A 443 -3.98 11.91 16.81
N LYS A 444 -5.26 12.33 16.83
CA LYS A 444 -6.40 11.48 16.49
C LYS A 444 -6.99 11.87 15.16
N VAL A 445 -7.38 10.88 14.36
CA VAL A 445 -8.12 11.12 13.12
C VAL A 445 -9.53 11.59 13.45
N VAL A 446 -9.92 12.74 12.89
CA VAL A 446 -11.27 13.31 13.08
C VAL A 446 -12.06 13.43 11.78
N LYS A 447 -11.38 13.38 10.63
CA LYS A 447 -12.01 13.46 9.31
C LYS A 447 -11.10 12.92 8.22
N GLU A 448 -11.72 12.45 7.15
CA GLU A 448 -11.05 11.93 5.96
C GLU A 448 -11.63 12.55 4.70
N GLU A 449 -10.79 12.74 3.69
CA GLU A 449 -11.18 13.22 2.37
C GLU A 449 -10.42 12.47 1.26
N LEU A 450 -11.16 11.89 0.33
CA LEU A 450 -10.64 11.28 -0.90
C LEU A 450 -10.47 12.36 -1.98
N MET A 451 -9.24 12.65 -2.37
CA MET A 451 -8.90 13.67 -3.36
C MET A 451 -8.41 13.04 -4.66
N PHE A 452 -8.67 13.69 -5.79
CA PHE A 452 -8.16 13.28 -7.12
C PHE A 452 -8.50 11.82 -7.47
N LYS A 453 -9.77 11.42 -7.28
CA LYS A 453 -10.21 10.03 -7.56
C LYS A 453 -9.88 9.62 -8.99
N ASN A 454 -9.42 8.38 -9.15
CA ASN A 454 -9.04 7.76 -10.42
C ASN A 454 -7.90 8.49 -11.16
N ILE A 455 -7.04 9.23 -10.45
CA ILE A 455 -5.89 9.92 -11.05
C ILE A 455 -4.80 8.94 -11.50
N GLY A 456 -4.92 7.67 -11.10
CA GLY A 456 -3.93 6.62 -11.18
C GLY A 456 -3.41 6.24 -9.80
N ARG A 457 -2.66 5.13 -9.73
CA ARG A 457 -2.15 4.58 -8.47
C ARG A 457 -1.12 5.54 -7.87
N VAL A 458 -1.46 6.16 -6.74
CA VAL A 458 -0.57 7.15 -6.11
C VAL A 458 0.53 6.43 -5.35
N ARG A 459 1.80 6.65 -5.71
CA ARG A 459 2.98 5.96 -5.17
C ARG A 459 3.72 6.76 -4.11
N ASP A 460 3.92 8.06 -4.33
CA ASP A 460 4.59 8.91 -3.35
C ASP A 460 3.85 10.25 -3.22
N VAL A 461 3.94 10.85 -2.03
CA VAL A 461 3.48 12.21 -1.77
C VAL A 461 4.49 12.87 -0.85
N ARG A 462 4.98 14.04 -1.23
CA ARG A 462 6.00 14.77 -0.49
C ARG A 462 5.63 16.23 -0.37
N MET A 463 5.94 16.81 0.80
CA MET A 463 5.96 18.25 1.00
C MET A 463 7.33 18.76 0.57
N ALA A 464 7.37 19.61 -0.46
CA ALA A 464 8.61 20.15 -1.01
C ALA A 464 9.06 21.43 -0.29
N PRO A 465 10.36 21.77 -0.33
CA PRO A 465 10.89 23.00 0.26
C PRO A 465 10.27 24.29 -0.30
N ASP A 466 9.73 24.27 -1.52
CA ASP A 466 9.04 25.41 -2.13
C ASP A 466 7.64 25.67 -1.56
N GLY A 467 7.21 24.84 -0.59
CA GLY A 467 5.93 24.94 0.08
C GLY A 467 4.79 24.23 -0.66
N PHE A 468 5.05 23.55 -1.78
CA PHE A 468 4.03 22.78 -2.50
C PHE A 468 4.12 21.28 -2.19
N ILE A 469 2.99 20.61 -2.36
CA ILE A 469 2.87 19.16 -2.33
C ILE A 469 3.12 18.63 -3.74
N TYR A 470 3.94 17.59 -3.81
CA TYR A 470 4.20 16.83 -5.02
C TYR A 470 3.72 15.39 -4.85
N MET A 471 3.24 14.79 -5.93
CA MET A 471 2.66 13.45 -5.92
C MET A 471 3.17 12.64 -7.12
N ALA A 472 3.68 11.45 -6.87
CA ALA A 472 4.07 10.48 -7.89
C ALA A 472 2.92 9.50 -8.15
N VAL A 473 2.61 9.24 -9.43
CA VAL A 473 1.51 8.38 -9.87
C VAL A 473 2.02 7.34 -10.86
N GLU A 474 1.58 6.09 -10.72
CA GLU A 474 1.90 4.98 -11.64
C GLU A 474 0.98 4.97 -12.87
N SER A 475 1.44 4.33 -13.95
CA SER A 475 0.64 3.93 -15.13
C SER A 475 -0.23 5.02 -15.80
N PRO A 476 0.38 5.90 -16.62
CA PRO A 476 1.82 6.03 -16.85
C PRO A 476 2.50 6.83 -15.75
N GLY A 477 3.79 6.56 -15.54
CA GLY A 477 4.58 7.18 -14.48
C GLY A 477 4.74 8.69 -14.67
N ARG A 478 4.21 9.46 -13.71
CA ARG A 478 4.18 10.93 -13.70
C ARG A 478 4.40 11.49 -12.31
N ILE A 479 4.86 12.74 -12.25
CA ILE A 479 4.90 13.54 -11.03
C ILE A 479 4.06 14.80 -11.25
N TYR A 480 3.16 15.06 -10.31
CA TYR A 480 2.33 16.24 -10.27
C TYR A 480 2.72 17.15 -9.11
N LYS A 481 2.63 18.45 -9.32
CA LYS A 481 2.62 19.50 -8.31
C LYS A 481 1.18 19.94 -8.07
N LEU A 482 0.77 20.02 -6.81
CA LEU A 482 -0.59 20.43 -6.43
C LEU A 482 -0.63 21.95 -6.26
N VAL A 483 -1.23 22.70 -7.19
CA VAL A 483 -1.27 24.16 -7.16
C VAL A 483 -2.66 24.66 -6.72
N PRO A 484 -2.80 25.29 -5.56
CA PRO A 484 -4.05 25.94 -5.17
C PRO A 484 -4.43 27.06 -6.13
N ILE A 485 -5.68 27.06 -6.59
CA ILE A 485 -6.24 28.15 -7.41
C ILE A 485 -6.87 29.16 -6.46
N THR A 486 -6.24 30.33 -6.32
CA THR A 486 -6.86 31.49 -5.68
C THR A 486 -7.79 32.20 -6.67
N GLU A 487 -8.85 32.88 -6.20
CA GLU A 487 -9.86 33.51 -7.06
C GLU A 487 -9.30 34.49 -8.09
N ASN A 488 -8.07 35.00 -7.91
CA ASN A 488 -7.38 35.91 -8.83
C ASN A 488 -6.70 35.21 -10.04
N MET A 489 -6.79 33.88 -10.18
CA MET A 489 -6.22 33.13 -11.31
C MET A 489 -7.24 32.77 -12.40
N ARG A 490 -8.43 33.38 -12.37
CA ARG A 490 -9.38 33.34 -13.49
C ARG A 490 -9.13 34.53 -14.41
N ASN A 491 -8.20 34.39 -15.34
CA ASN A 491 -8.14 35.21 -16.55
C ASN A 491 -8.27 34.30 -17.76
#